data_AF-A0A340XRW9-F1
#
_entry.id   AF-A0A340XRW9-F1
#
_cell.length_a   1.000
_cell.length_b   1.000
_cell.length_c   1.000
_cell.angle_alpha   90.00
_cell.angle_beta   90.00
_cell.angle_gamma   90.00
#
_symmetry.space_group_name_H-M   'P 1'
#
loop_
_entity.id
_entity.type
_entity.pdbx_description
1 polymer ?
#
loop_
_entity_poly.entity_id
_entity_poly.type
_entity_poly.pdbx_seq_one_letter_code
_entity_poly.pdbx_strand_id
1 'polypeptide(L)'
;MLVTSQEAKKSVLEDSKRTGGHKPYLRSTSIQCYLCLLLNSHFLTEAGIHVFILGCISAGLPKTEANWQHVISDLKRIEDLIQSIHMDATLYTESNAHPSCKVTVMKCFLLELHVILHESRNSDINDTVENLIILANSSLSSIEYKTELGCKECEELEEKHIKEFLKSFVHIVQMFINPS
;
A
#
# COMPACT_ATOMS: atom_id res chain seq x y z
N MET A 1 -73.30 1.23 -15.68
CA MET A 1 -73.83 0.10 -14.90
C MET A 1 -74.70 -0.72 -15.84
N LEU A 2 -74.62 -2.06 -15.75
CA LEU A 2 -75.27 -3.11 -16.57
C LEU A 2 -74.57 -3.37 -17.93
N VAL A 3 -73.76 -4.43 -18.19
CA VAL A 3 -73.68 -5.89 -17.84
C VAL A 3 -74.17 -6.80 -18.99
N THR A 4 -73.23 -7.61 -19.50
CA THR A 4 -73.31 -8.94 -20.19
C THR A 4 -73.94 -9.03 -21.60
N SER A 5 -73.43 -9.85 -22.54
CA SER A 5 -73.27 -11.33 -22.51
C SER A 5 -72.38 -11.85 -23.68
N GLN A 6 -71.47 -12.84 -23.45
CA GLN A 6 -71.45 -14.26 -23.94
C GLN A 6 -71.12 -14.44 -25.45
N GLU A 7 -70.30 -15.37 -25.98
CA GLU A 7 -69.82 -16.75 -25.70
C GLU A 7 -68.36 -16.91 -26.23
N ALA A 8 -67.39 -17.70 -25.73
CA ALA A 8 -67.25 -19.10 -25.31
C ALA A 8 -67.07 -20.17 -26.43
N LYS A 9 -65.81 -20.63 -26.63
CA LYS A 9 -65.29 -22.01 -27.01
C LYS A 9 -64.00 -21.87 -27.85
N LYS A 10 -62.77 -22.21 -27.42
CA LYS A 10 -62.12 -23.40 -26.81
C LYS A 10 -61.62 -24.46 -27.82
N SER A 11 -60.30 -24.49 -28.00
CA SER A 11 -59.39 -25.67 -28.13
C SER A 11 -57.95 -25.10 -28.01
N VAL A 12 -57.11 -25.26 -26.97
CA VAL A 12 -56.64 -26.41 -26.16
C VAL A 12 -56.29 -27.60 -27.03
N LEU A 13 -55.12 -28.25 -27.00
CA LEU A 13 -53.76 -28.06 -26.46
C LEU A 13 -53.09 -29.40 -26.86
N GLU A 14 -51.96 -29.39 -27.56
CA GLU A 14 -50.97 -30.49 -27.60
C GLU A 14 -49.65 -29.87 -28.05
N ASP A 15 -48.46 -30.21 -27.57
CA ASP A 15 -48.02 -30.87 -26.34
C ASP A 15 -46.54 -30.46 -26.17
N SER A 16 -46.08 -30.54 -24.93
CA SER A 16 -44.77 -30.21 -24.38
C SER A 16 -43.56 -30.85 -25.08
N LYS A 17 -42.47 -30.07 -25.22
CA LYS A 17 -41.13 -30.56 -24.89
C LYS A 17 -40.16 -29.44 -24.52
N ARG A 18 -39.81 -29.43 -23.23
CA ARG A 18 -38.78 -28.61 -22.60
C ARG A 18 -37.42 -29.32 -22.75
N THR A 19 -36.45 -28.67 -23.36
CA THR A 19 -35.03 -29.04 -23.20
C THR A 19 -34.21 -27.77 -23.01
N GLY A 20 -33.47 -27.73 -21.90
CA GLY A 20 -32.68 -26.59 -21.45
C GLY A 20 -31.52 -26.24 -22.40
N GLY A 21 -31.05 -25.00 -22.28
CA GLY A 21 -29.88 -24.51 -22.99
C GLY A 21 -29.32 -23.28 -22.29
N HIS A 22 -28.13 -23.43 -21.71
CA HIS A 22 -27.28 -22.39 -21.13
C HIS A 22 -27.13 -21.16 -22.04
N LYS A 23 -27.12 -19.95 -21.45
CA LYS A 23 -26.47 -18.78 -22.03
C LYS A 23 -25.84 -17.91 -20.94
N PRO A 24 -24.50 -17.90 -20.87
CA PRO A 24 -23.81 -16.61 -20.79
C PRO A 24 -22.51 -16.63 -21.63
N TYR A 25 -22.59 -16.91 -22.94
CA TYR A 25 -21.38 -16.91 -23.80
C TYR A 25 -21.20 -15.62 -24.63
N LEU A 26 -22.02 -14.58 -24.43
CA LEU A 26 -21.98 -13.37 -25.26
C LEU A 26 -21.21 -12.19 -24.64
N ARG A 27 -20.82 -12.28 -23.37
CA ARG A 27 -20.08 -11.19 -22.68
C ARG A 27 -18.56 -11.35 -22.77
N SER A 28 -18.06 -12.58 -22.99
CA SER A 28 -16.63 -12.89 -23.06
C SER A 28 -16.04 -12.62 -24.46
N THR A 29 -16.78 -12.93 -25.53
CA THR A 29 -16.34 -12.73 -26.92
C THR A 29 -16.20 -11.25 -27.28
N SER A 30 -17.06 -10.39 -26.74
CA SER A 30 -17.00 -8.93 -26.93
C SER A 30 -15.70 -8.35 -26.36
N ILE A 31 -15.30 -8.77 -25.16
CA ILE A 31 -14.06 -8.32 -24.51
C ILE A 31 -12.84 -8.80 -25.31
N GLN A 32 -12.84 -10.06 -25.77
CA GLN A 32 -11.76 -10.60 -26.61
C GLN A 32 -11.63 -9.84 -27.93
N CYS A 33 -12.74 -9.48 -28.58
CA CYS A 33 -12.71 -8.68 -29.81
C CYS A 33 -12.21 -7.25 -29.56
N TYR A 34 -12.62 -6.61 -28.47
CA TYR A 34 -12.11 -5.27 -28.09
C TYR A 34 -10.60 -5.29 -27.78
N LEU A 35 -10.12 -6.30 -27.04
CA LEU A 35 -8.70 -6.46 -26.75
C LEU A 35 -7.89 -6.68 -28.04
N CYS A 36 -8.42 -7.51 -28.94
CA CYS A 36 -7.77 -7.84 -30.21
C CYS A 36 -7.75 -6.65 -31.18
N LEU A 37 -8.80 -5.82 -31.18
CA LEU A 37 -8.85 -4.57 -31.95
C LEU A 37 -7.88 -3.52 -31.39
N LEU A 38 -7.85 -3.34 -30.06
CA LEU A 38 -6.90 -2.43 -29.38
C LEU A 38 -5.43 -2.81 -29.65
N LEU A 39 -5.12 -4.11 -29.67
CA LEU A 39 -3.80 -4.61 -30.01
C LEU A 39 -3.44 -4.43 -31.49
N ASN A 40 -4.41 -4.52 -32.41
CA ASN A 40 -4.15 -4.47 -33.86
C ASN A 40 -4.20 -3.05 -34.47
N SER A 41 -4.87 -2.07 -33.87
CA SER A 41 -5.13 -0.77 -34.52
C SER A 41 -4.27 0.39 -33.98
N HIS A 42 -2.98 0.46 -34.34
CA HIS A 42 -2.01 1.55 -34.01
C HIS A 42 -1.19 1.43 -32.71
N PHE A 43 -1.50 0.48 -31.83
CA PHE A 43 -0.80 0.37 -30.56
C PHE A 43 0.51 -0.45 -30.61
N LEU A 44 0.76 -1.11 -31.74
CA LEU A 44 1.99 -1.86 -32.06
C LEU A 44 3.11 -0.98 -32.65
N THR A 45 3.04 0.34 -32.48
CA THR A 45 4.24 1.16 -32.62
C THR A 45 5.11 0.96 -31.38
N GLU A 46 6.44 1.08 -31.51
CA GLU A 46 7.37 0.95 -30.38
C GLU A 46 6.91 1.81 -29.18
N ALA A 47 6.51 3.06 -29.45
CA ALA A 47 5.94 3.95 -28.44
C ALA A 47 4.62 3.46 -27.82
N GLY A 48 3.72 2.86 -28.61
CA GLY A 48 2.45 2.31 -28.11
C GLY A 48 2.65 1.12 -27.16
N ILE A 49 3.61 0.24 -27.47
CA ILE A 49 3.99 -0.89 -26.60
C ILE A 49 4.57 -0.36 -25.28
N HIS A 50 5.42 0.66 -25.32
CA HIS A 50 5.96 1.27 -24.10
C HIS A 50 4.85 1.89 -23.23
N VAL A 51 3.93 2.66 -23.82
CA VAL A 51 2.80 3.25 -23.09
C VAL A 51 1.89 2.16 -22.52
N PHE A 52 1.70 1.04 -23.23
CA PHE A 52 0.95 -0.11 -22.70
C PHE A 52 1.61 -0.71 -21.48
N ILE A 53 2.90 -1.02 -21.60
CA ILE A 53 3.67 -1.68 -20.54
C ILE A 53 3.70 -0.77 -19.32
N LEU A 54 3.96 0.53 -19.51
CA LEU A 54 3.87 1.51 -18.42
C LEU A 54 2.45 1.54 -17.83
N GLY A 55 1.40 1.60 -18.65
CA GLY A 55 0.02 1.61 -18.17
C GLY A 55 -0.35 0.34 -17.38
N CYS A 56 0.08 -0.84 -17.84
CA CYS A 56 -0.12 -2.11 -17.15
C CYS A 56 0.67 -2.18 -15.84
N ILE A 57 1.90 -1.68 -15.81
CA ILE A 57 2.71 -1.58 -14.59
C ILE A 57 2.05 -0.60 -13.62
N SER A 58 1.61 0.58 -14.08
CA SER A 58 0.92 1.58 -13.25
C SER A 58 -0.43 1.09 -12.70
N ALA A 59 -1.18 0.28 -13.46
CA ALA A 59 -2.43 -0.31 -13.00
C ALA A 59 -2.25 -1.56 -12.13
N GLY A 60 -1.15 -2.30 -12.34
CA GLY A 60 -0.78 -3.49 -11.59
C GLY A 60 0.03 -3.21 -10.33
N LEU A 61 0.61 -2.01 -10.22
CA LEU A 61 1.19 -1.51 -8.98
C LEU A 61 0.06 -1.45 -7.95
N PRO A 62 0.14 -2.23 -6.86
CA PRO A 62 -0.78 -2.01 -5.75
C PRO A 62 -0.67 -0.54 -5.38
N LYS A 63 -1.82 0.13 -5.22
CA LYS A 63 -1.85 1.38 -4.45
C LYS A 63 -1.41 0.98 -3.06
N THR A 64 -0.10 1.02 -2.81
CA THR A 64 0.47 0.87 -1.48
C THR A 64 0.08 2.15 -0.75
N GLU A 65 -1.15 2.15 -0.23
CA GLU A 65 -1.54 3.12 0.76
C GLU A 65 -0.60 2.91 1.94
N ALA A 66 0.25 3.90 2.14
CA ALA A 66 1.32 3.83 3.11
C ALA A 66 0.70 3.74 4.50
N ASN A 67 0.83 2.57 5.13
CA ASN A 67 0.18 2.28 6.39
C ASN A 67 1.23 2.19 7.49
N TRP A 68 1.17 3.15 8.42
CA TRP A 68 2.02 3.20 9.61
C TRP A 68 1.94 1.93 10.47
N GLN A 69 0.90 1.11 10.34
CA GLN A 69 0.84 -0.21 10.99
C GLN A 69 1.89 -1.19 10.43
N HIS A 70 2.19 -1.15 9.13
CA HIS A 70 3.26 -1.96 8.56
C HIS A 70 4.63 -1.51 9.05
N VAL A 71 4.83 -0.19 9.19
CA VAL A 71 6.05 0.37 9.83
C VAL A 71 6.24 -0.17 11.25
N ILE A 72 5.19 -0.21 12.07
CA ILE A 72 5.25 -0.81 13.43
C ILE A 72 5.60 -2.31 13.35
N SER A 73 5.05 -3.04 12.39
CA SER A 73 5.35 -4.47 12.20
C SER A 73 6.81 -4.69 11.86
N ASP A 74 7.36 -3.87 10.96
CA ASP A 74 8.76 -3.95 10.55
C ASP A 74 9.71 -3.56 11.69
N LEU A 75 9.37 -2.56 12.50
CA LEU A 75 10.13 -2.20 13.70
C LEU A 75 10.22 -3.36 14.71
N LYS A 76 9.12 -4.08 14.93
CA LYS A 76 9.11 -5.27 15.80
C LYS A 76 9.95 -6.40 15.22
N ARG A 77 9.86 -6.63 13.91
CA ARG A 77 10.69 -7.62 13.23
C ARG A 77 12.17 -7.30 13.36
N ILE A 78 12.56 -6.02 13.22
CA ILE A 78 13.93 -5.57 13.46
C ILE A 78 14.32 -5.87 14.91
N GLU A 79 13.49 -5.51 15.89
CA GLU A 79 13.74 -5.79 17.33
C GLU A 79 14.00 -7.29 17.60
N ASP A 80 13.23 -8.18 16.97
CA ASP A 80 13.41 -9.62 17.13
C ASP A 80 14.71 -10.11 16.47
N LEU A 81 15.03 -9.63 15.26
CA LEU A 81 16.23 -10.04 14.53
C LEU A 81 17.52 -9.58 15.23
N ILE A 82 17.56 -8.36 15.76
CA ILE A 82 18.74 -7.82 16.44
C ILE A 82 19.04 -8.54 17.76
N GLN A 83 18.10 -9.24 18.39
CA GLN A 83 18.40 -10.01 19.62
C GLN A 83 19.47 -11.08 19.39
N SER A 84 19.61 -11.55 18.15
CA SER A 84 20.62 -12.52 17.75
C SER A 84 21.97 -11.90 17.33
N ILE A 85 22.05 -10.57 17.27
CA ILE A 85 23.21 -9.82 16.78
C ILE A 85 23.68 -8.85 17.87
N HIS A 86 24.97 -8.86 18.17
CA HIS A 86 25.52 -7.89 19.10
C HIS A 86 25.87 -6.60 18.35
N MET A 87 25.14 -5.52 18.64
CA MET A 87 25.38 -4.19 18.11
C MET A 87 25.50 -3.21 19.27
N ASP A 88 26.65 -2.55 19.37
CA ASP A 88 26.94 -1.58 20.44
C ASP A 88 26.70 -0.13 20.01
N ALA A 89 26.03 0.06 18.87
CA ALA A 89 25.70 1.39 18.35
C ALA A 89 24.76 2.14 19.30
N THR A 90 25.07 3.42 19.49
CA THR A 90 24.17 4.41 20.06
C THR A 90 23.61 5.26 18.93
N LEU A 91 22.31 5.57 19.00
CA LEU A 91 21.56 6.20 17.92
C LEU A 91 20.85 7.45 18.44
N TYR A 92 20.83 8.50 17.62
CA TYR A 92 20.12 9.73 17.95
C TYR A 92 18.61 9.46 18.12
N THR A 93 18.10 9.70 19.33
CA THR A 93 16.77 9.27 19.75
C THR A 93 16.00 10.38 20.45
N GLU A 94 14.88 10.80 19.86
CA GLU A 94 13.92 11.67 20.55
C GLU A 94 12.86 10.83 21.28
N SER A 95 12.84 10.90 22.61
CA SER A 95 11.91 10.15 23.45
C SER A 95 10.61 10.90 23.75
N ASN A 96 10.61 12.23 23.64
CA ASN A 96 9.47 13.08 23.97
C ASN A 96 9.23 14.12 22.86
N ALA A 97 8.98 13.61 21.65
CA ALA A 97 8.78 14.43 20.47
C ALA A 97 7.57 15.36 20.62
N HIS A 98 7.78 16.66 20.42
CA HIS A 98 6.68 17.61 20.37
C HIS A 98 5.88 17.41 19.06
N PRO A 99 4.53 17.45 19.08
CA PRO A 99 3.71 17.23 17.88
C PRO A 99 4.02 18.14 16.69
N SER A 100 4.57 19.33 16.93
CA SER A 100 4.98 20.28 15.88
C SER A 100 6.29 19.94 15.18
N CYS A 101 7.04 18.95 15.70
CA CYS A 101 8.33 18.52 15.18
C CYS A 101 8.33 17.05 14.75
N LYS A 102 7.15 16.44 14.64
CA LYS A 102 7.02 14.99 14.46
C LYS A 102 7.56 14.52 13.10
N VAL A 103 7.49 15.36 12.05
CA VAL A 103 8.03 15.02 10.73
C VAL A 103 9.56 15.08 10.75
N THR A 104 10.13 16.12 11.36
CA THR A 104 11.59 16.28 11.53
C THR A 104 12.16 15.14 12.35
N VAL A 105 11.54 14.83 13.48
CA VAL A 105 11.94 13.70 14.33
C VAL A 105 11.84 12.37 13.58
N MET A 106 10.75 12.14 12.82
CA MET A 106 10.62 10.93 12.00
C MET A 106 11.75 10.81 10.96
N LYS A 107 12.15 11.92 10.33
CA LYS A 107 13.30 11.93 9.40
C LYS A 107 14.60 11.54 10.10
N CYS A 108 14.84 12.02 11.32
CA CYS A 108 16.00 11.59 12.11
C CYS A 108 15.97 10.09 12.40
N PHE A 109 14.82 9.54 12.83
CA PHE A 109 14.67 8.10 13.03
C PHE A 109 14.97 7.28 11.77
N LEU A 110 14.56 7.74 10.58
CA LEU A 110 14.87 7.06 9.32
C LEU A 110 16.35 7.13 8.95
N LEU A 111 17.01 8.26 9.24
CA LEU A 111 18.46 8.40 9.04
C LEU A 111 19.25 7.44 9.93
N GLU A 112 18.92 7.38 11.22
CA GLU A 112 19.57 6.47 12.16
C GLU A 112 19.32 4.98 11.85
N LEU A 113 18.22 4.66 11.16
CA LEU A 113 17.96 3.31 10.68
C LEU A 113 19.03 2.83 9.67
N HIS A 114 19.68 3.75 8.94
CA HIS A 114 20.81 3.40 8.07
C HIS A 114 22.06 2.98 8.86
N VAL A 115 22.23 3.42 10.11
CA VAL A 115 23.30 2.91 10.97
C VAL A 115 23.03 1.44 11.30
N ILE A 116 21.78 1.10 11.64
CA ILE A 116 21.38 -0.31 11.86
C ILE A 116 21.63 -1.15 10.60
N LEU A 117 21.30 -0.60 9.44
CA LEU A 117 21.56 -1.24 8.14
C LEU A 117 23.04 -1.57 7.96
N HIS A 118 23.92 -0.61 8.21
CA HIS A 118 25.35 -0.74 7.99
C HIS A 118 26.01 -1.71 8.97
N GLU A 119 25.64 -1.63 10.25
CA GLU A 119 26.27 -2.37 11.32
C GLU A 119 25.76 -3.82 11.43
N SER A 120 24.50 -4.09 11.09
CA SER A 120 23.91 -5.43 11.27
C SER A 120 24.50 -6.50 10.36
N ARG A 121 24.92 -6.13 9.13
CA ARG A 121 25.42 -7.05 8.09
C ARG A 121 24.54 -8.29 7.88
N ASN A 122 23.22 -8.13 8.03
CA ASN A 122 22.24 -9.20 7.94
C ASN A 122 21.23 -8.90 6.83
N SER A 123 21.01 -9.84 5.92
CA SER A 123 20.11 -9.64 4.76
C SER A 123 18.64 -9.47 5.16
N ASP A 124 18.17 -10.19 6.17
CA ASP A 124 16.78 -10.07 6.63
C ASP A 124 16.52 -8.70 7.28
N ILE A 125 17.50 -8.17 8.02
CA ILE A 125 17.45 -6.80 8.55
C ILE A 125 17.50 -5.80 7.41
N ASN A 126 18.38 -6.02 6.41
CA ASN A 126 18.49 -5.14 5.25
C ASN A 126 17.16 -4.99 4.51
N ASP A 127 16.55 -6.12 4.15
CA ASP A 127 15.27 -6.13 3.44
C ASP A 127 14.16 -5.49 4.30
N THR A 128 14.16 -5.72 5.61
CA THR A 128 13.14 -5.14 6.51
C THR A 128 13.31 -3.62 6.66
N VAL A 129 14.54 -3.14 6.81
CA VAL A 129 14.87 -1.71 6.93
C VAL A 129 14.56 -0.96 5.64
N GLU A 130 14.93 -1.50 4.48
CA GLU A 130 14.64 -0.88 3.18
C GLU A 130 13.12 -0.76 2.95
N ASN A 131 12.37 -1.84 3.22
CA ASN A 131 10.90 -1.81 3.12
C ASN A 131 10.27 -0.76 4.06
N LEU A 132 10.76 -0.69 5.30
CA LEU A 132 10.30 0.30 6.27
C LEU A 132 10.54 1.73 5.78
N ILE A 133 11.74 2.03 5.25
CA ILE A 133 12.08 3.35 4.72
C ILE A 133 11.17 3.72 3.53
N ILE A 134 10.93 2.77 2.61
CA ILE A 134 10.01 2.99 1.47
C ILE A 134 8.61 3.34 1.97
N LEU A 135 8.08 2.55 2.92
CA LEU A 135 6.76 2.78 3.50
C LEU A 135 6.68 4.13 4.21
N ALA A 136 7.66 4.47 5.05
CA ALA A 136 7.68 5.72 5.78
C ALA A 136 7.78 6.94 4.83
N ASN A 137 8.68 6.90 3.84
CA ASN A 137 8.81 7.98 2.87
C ASN A 137 7.55 8.18 2.03
N SER A 138 6.90 7.08 1.61
CA SER A 138 5.63 7.17 0.90
C SER A 138 4.54 7.83 1.77
N SER A 139 4.47 7.52 3.07
CA SER A 139 3.57 8.20 4.01
C SER A 139 3.91 9.68 4.19
N LEU A 140 5.19 10.01 4.37
CA LEU A 140 5.65 11.38 4.64
C LEU A 140 5.47 12.31 3.43
N SER A 141 5.59 11.80 2.21
CA SER A 141 5.38 12.58 0.98
C SER A 141 3.98 13.19 0.92
N SER A 142 2.99 12.56 1.56
CA SER A 142 1.62 13.08 1.66
C SER A 142 1.46 14.22 2.69
N ILE A 143 2.45 14.44 3.56
CA ILE A 143 2.41 15.37 4.71
C ILE A 143 3.34 16.58 4.51
N GLU A 144 4.27 16.51 3.56
CA GLU A 144 5.43 17.39 3.39
C GLU A 144 5.15 18.90 3.20
N TYR A 145 3.88 19.30 3.02
CA TYR A 145 3.49 20.70 2.84
C TYR A 145 3.55 21.56 4.11
N LYS A 146 3.83 20.99 5.29
CA LYS A 146 3.96 21.74 6.55
C LYS A 146 5.43 21.88 6.93
N THR A 147 5.97 23.09 6.79
CA THR A 147 7.29 23.43 7.32
C THR A 147 7.22 23.49 8.85
N GLU A 148 7.98 22.62 9.51
CA GLU A 148 8.18 22.67 10.96
C GLU A 148 9.27 23.70 11.26
N LEU A 149 9.10 24.50 12.33
CA LEU A 149 10.04 25.57 12.72
C LEU A 149 10.48 25.36 14.17
N GLY A 150 11.77 25.62 14.45
CA GLY A 150 12.33 25.54 15.79
C GLY A 150 12.48 24.11 16.33
N CYS A 151 12.55 23.12 15.44
CA CYS A 151 12.88 21.74 15.78
C CYS A 151 14.38 21.56 15.89
N LYS A 152 14.82 20.63 16.75
CA LYS A 152 16.22 20.27 16.90
C LYS A 152 16.71 19.53 15.65
N GLU A 153 17.98 19.70 15.33
CA GLU A 153 18.69 18.83 14.38
C GLU A 153 18.92 17.43 15.00
N CYS A 154 19.18 16.43 14.17
CA CYS A 154 19.28 15.04 14.63
C CYS A 154 20.44 14.84 15.60
N GLU A 155 21.57 15.50 15.37
CA GLU A 155 22.79 15.43 16.19
C GLU A 155 22.64 16.14 17.55
N GLU A 156 21.57 16.90 17.76
CA GLU A 156 21.23 17.51 19.05
C GLU A 156 20.37 16.59 19.93
N LEU A 157 19.95 15.44 19.42
CA LEU A 157 19.16 14.46 20.16
C LEU A 157 20.05 13.62 21.08
N GLU A 158 19.42 13.02 22.09
CA GLU A 158 20.11 12.10 23.00
C GLU A 158 20.47 10.80 22.27
N GLU A 159 21.71 10.33 22.43
CA GLU A 159 22.14 9.04 21.92
C GLU A 159 21.67 7.90 22.84
N LYS A 160 20.99 6.90 22.28
CA LYS A 160 20.48 5.74 23.04
C LYS A 160 20.80 4.42 22.38
N HIS A 161 20.81 3.37 23.19
CA HIS A 161 20.95 2.00 22.68
C HIS A 161 19.77 1.63 21.78
N ILE A 162 20.02 0.72 20.83
CA ILE A 162 19.07 0.31 19.78
C ILE A 162 17.69 -0.07 20.33
N LYS A 163 17.63 -0.75 21.48
CA LYS A 163 16.34 -1.14 22.09
C LYS A 163 15.49 0.08 22.50
N GLU A 164 16.11 1.11 23.06
CA GLU A 164 15.41 2.34 23.45
C GLU A 164 15.08 3.20 22.23
N PHE A 165 15.97 3.21 21.23
CA PHE A 165 15.73 3.81 19.93
C PHE A 165 14.48 3.22 19.26
N LEU A 166 14.39 1.90 19.10
CA LEU A 166 13.25 1.23 18.47
C LEU A 166 11.94 1.48 19.23
N LYS A 167 11.99 1.46 20.57
CA LYS A 167 10.84 1.79 21.41
C LYS A 167 10.34 3.22 21.16
N SER A 168 11.26 4.18 21.10
CA SER A 168 10.93 5.59 20.81
C SER A 168 10.46 5.77 19.36
N PHE A 169 10.98 4.97 18.43
CA PHE A 169 10.53 4.93 17.04
C PHE A 169 9.05 4.50 16.98
N VAL A 170 8.67 3.44 17.70
CA VAL A 170 7.25 3.04 17.76
C VAL A 170 6.36 4.18 18.30
N HIS A 171 6.81 4.93 19.30
CA HIS A 171 6.06 6.08 19.82
C HIS A 171 5.88 7.19 18.78
N ILE A 172 6.91 7.56 18.03
CA ILE A 172 6.76 8.59 17.00
C ILE A 172 5.81 8.12 15.88
N VAL A 173 5.88 6.84 15.47
CA VAL A 173 4.96 6.28 14.47
C VAL A 173 3.50 6.34 14.94
N GLN A 174 3.26 6.11 16.23
CA GLN A 174 1.91 6.23 16.81
C GLN A 174 1.33 7.64 16.71
N MET A 175 2.15 8.69 16.75
CA MET A 175 1.72 10.09 16.54
C MET A 175 1.24 10.38 15.11
N PHE A 176 1.55 9.50 14.15
CA PHE A 176 1.03 9.56 12.78
C PHE A 176 -0.25 8.74 12.60
N ILE A 177 -0.43 7.67 13.37
CA ILE A 177 -1.66 6.84 13.33
C ILE A 177 -2.81 7.56 14.02
N ASN A 178 -2.56 8.13 15.20
CA ASN A 178 -3.55 8.81 16.02
C ASN A 178 -3.14 10.29 16.15
N PRO A 179 -3.39 11.13 15.13
CA PRO A 179 -3.09 12.55 15.22
C PRO A 179 -4.02 13.19 16.26
N SER A 180 -3.45 13.61 17.39
CA SER A 180 -4.12 14.44 18.40
C SER A 180 -4.50 15.82 17.89
#